data_AF-A0A1E5G455-F1
#
_entry.id   AF-A0A1E5G455-F1
#
_cell.length_a   1.000
_cell.length_b   1.000
_cell.length_c   1.000
_cell.angle_alpha   90.00
_cell.angle_beta   90.00
_cell.angle_gamma   90.00
#
_symmetry.space_group_name_H-M   'P 1'
#
loop_
_entity.id
_entity.type
_entity.pdbx_description
1 polymer ?
#
loop_
_entity_poly.entity_id
_entity_poly.type
_entity_poly.pdbx_seq_one_letter_code
_entity_poly.pdbx_strand_id
1 'polypeptide(L)'
;MYTSNHLILNRVFTRSTLLELIEKQAEETYASAIKRYINDPDIKNNGQLISEIYKELSKNYRNEYFYKNTLLNKLLLGVHSPRTTTALTEVSVSKSKADFILINGKAIVYEIKTELDNFERLKSQVDDYYKAFNYVSVVTSESNYKTIKQMLSGSQVGIYLLTKRNTLSKKKQPMMDNSQLDLNIIFKILRKSEYENIILTYYGHLPTVSQFNYYNTCTEMFCKIDTMVAYELFIQELKKRGSIDLDMYNEIPYELKFLTYFMNMRKTDYRKLKVFLKSKFGG
;
A
#
# COMPACT_ATOMS: atom_id res chain seq x y z
N MET A 1 29.73 -10.11 -1.58
CA MET A 1 30.10 -8.67 -1.68
C MET A 1 29.03 -7.77 -2.32
N TYR A 2 28.00 -8.28 -3.02
CA TYR A 2 26.94 -7.44 -3.63
C TYR A 2 25.81 -6.99 -2.67
N THR A 3 25.56 -7.71 -1.58
CA THR A 3 24.40 -7.49 -0.70
C THR A 3 24.55 -6.28 0.24
N SER A 4 25.77 -5.90 0.62
CA SER A 4 26.00 -4.78 1.54
C SER A 4 25.87 -3.39 0.89
N ASN A 5 25.80 -3.32 -0.45
CA ASN A 5 25.76 -2.05 -1.16
C ASN A 5 24.38 -1.38 -1.06
N HIS A 6 23.30 -2.13 -1.26
CA HIS A 6 21.94 -1.58 -1.43
C HIS A 6 21.10 -1.47 -0.15
N LEU A 7 21.60 -1.94 1.01
CA LEU A 7 20.85 -1.89 2.27
C LEU A 7 20.40 -0.47 2.65
N ILE A 8 21.22 0.53 2.33
CA ILE A 8 20.89 1.93 2.60
C ILE A 8 19.72 2.42 1.75
N LEU A 9 19.57 1.93 0.51
CA LEU A 9 18.47 2.30 -0.39
C LEU A 9 17.10 1.82 0.13
N ASN A 10 17.06 0.74 0.91
CA ASN A 10 15.84 0.30 1.61
C ASN A 10 15.39 1.26 2.70
N ARG A 11 16.27 2.15 3.17
CA ARG A 11 15.99 3.06 4.28
C ARG A 11 15.68 4.49 3.82
N VAL A 12 16.07 4.87 2.61
CA VAL A 12 15.84 6.24 2.07
C VAL A 12 14.35 6.55 2.00
N PHE A 13 13.57 5.66 1.39
CA PHE A 13 12.14 5.89 1.16
C PHE A 13 11.29 5.21 2.22
N THR A 14 11.48 5.63 3.47
CA THR A 14 10.69 5.16 4.61
C THR A 14 9.99 6.32 5.28
N ARG A 15 8.94 6.00 6.06
CA ARG A 15 8.19 7.01 6.82
C ARG A 15 9.08 7.75 7.82
N SER A 16 9.96 7.04 8.52
CA SER A 16 10.87 7.65 9.51
C SER A 16 11.82 8.63 8.83
N THR A 17 12.49 8.23 7.75
CA THR A 17 13.41 9.11 7.03
C THR A 17 12.67 10.33 6.49
N LEU A 18 11.49 10.19 5.89
CA LEU A 18 10.75 11.34 5.39
C LEU A 18 10.32 12.30 6.51
N LEU A 19 9.97 11.78 7.70
CA LEU A 19 9.67 12.61 8.87
C LEU A 19 10.92 13.38 9.34
N GLU A 20 12.07 12.71 9.44
CA GLU A 20 13.34 13.36 9.80
C GLU A 20 13.66 14.52 8.85
N LEU A 21 13.50 14.30 7.53
CA LEU A 21 13.75 15.31 6.49
C LEU A 21 12.84 16.54 6.61
N ILE A 22 11.55 16.35 6.93
CA ILE A 22 10.62 17.49 7.05
C ILE A 22 10.71 18.18 8.42
N GLU A 23 11.18 17.48 9.45
CA GLU A 23 11.37 18.03 10.80
C GLU A 23 12.75 18.66 11.01
N LYS A 24 13.65 18.58 10.01
CA LYS A 24 15.05 19.02 10.07
C LYS A 24 15.83 18.33 11.21
N GLN A 25 15.50 17.06 11.47
CA GLN A 25 16.26 16.21 12.37
C GLN A 25 17.34 15.46 11.58
N ALA A 26 18.38 14.96 12.27
CA ALA A 26 19.60 14.43 11.68
C ALA A 26 19.35 13.58 10.41
N GLU A 27 19.83 14.07 9.26
CA GLU A 27 19.56 13.49 7.94
C GLU A 27 20.49 12.33 7.56
N GLU A 28 21.05 11.61 8.55
CA GLU A 28 22.22 10.72 8.34
C GLU A 28 21.98 9.65 7.28
N THR A 29 20.82 9.00 7.29
CA THR A 29 20.47 7.95 6.33
C THR A 29 20.36 8.52 4.91
N TYR A 30 19.66 9.65 4.76
CA TYR A 30 19.49 10.31 3.48
C TYR A 30 20.83 10.83 2.95
N ALA A 31 21.56 11.59 3.76
CA ALA A 31 22.84 12.17 3.40
C ALA A 31 23.87 11.10 3.02
N SER A 32 23.93 10.00 3.77
CA SER A 32 24.81 8.87 3.46
C SER A 32 24.43 8.19 2.14
N ALA A 33 23.14 8.06 1.83
CA ALA A 33 22.70 7.51 0.55
C ALA A 33 23.06 8.45 -0.61
N ILE A 34 22.81 9.75 -0.45
CA ILE A 34 23.12 10.75 -1.46
C ILE A 34 24.62 10.78 -1.77
N LYS A 35 25.48 10.88 -0.76
CA LYS A 35 26.95 10.88 -0.94
C LYS A 35 27.48 9.61 -1.60
N ARG A 36 26.80 8.48 -1.43
CA ARG A 36 27.21 7.18 -1.97
C ARG A 36 26.82 6.98 -3.44
N TYR A 37 25.65 7.47 -3.82
CA TYR A 37 25.05 7.14 -5.12
C TYR A 37 24.98 8.31 -6.09
N ILE A 38 25.09 9.54 -5.60
CA ILE A 38 24.91 10.75 -6.41
C ILE A 38 26.23 11.50 -6.52
N ASN A 39 26.64 11.77 -7.76
CA ASN A 39 27.76 12.65 -8.05
C ASN A 39 27.36 14.11 -7.85
N ASP A 40 28.29 14.90 -7.31
CA ASP A 40 28.17 16.34 -7.07
C ASP A 40 26.84 16.74 -6.38
N PRO A 41 26.54 16.22 -5.18
CA PRO A 41 25.25 16.48 -4.53
C PRO A 41 25.09 17.94 -4.07
N ASP A 42 26.18 18.65 -3.78
CA ASP A 42 26.16 20.00 -3.20
C ASP A 42 25.64 21.08 -4.17
N ILE A 43 25.64 20.81 -5.48
CA ILE A 43 25.10 21.72 -6.49
C ILE A 43 23.61 21.49 -6.80
N LYS A 44 22.99 20.48 -6.18
CA LYS A 44 21.61 20.06 -6.44
C LYS A 44 20.70 20.43 -5.29
N ASN A 45 19.41 20.64 -5.59
CA ASN A 45 18.39 20.69 -4.56
C ASN A 45 17.91 19.28 -4.18
N ASN A 46 17.30 19.13 -3.00
CA ASN A 46 16.88 17.83 -2.51
C ASN A 46 15.82 17.16 -3.41
N GLY A 47 15.01 17.93 -4.15
CA GLY A 47 14.09 17.37 -5.15
C GLY A 47 14.82 16.65 -6.29
N GLN A 48 15.89 17.23 -6.81
CA GLN A 48 16.74 16.60 -7.83
C GLN A 48 17.41 15.33 -7.27
N LEU A 49 17.94 15.40 -6.05
CA LEU A 49 18.59 14.28 -5.37
C LEU A 49 17.62 13.11 -5.12
N ILE A 50 16.40 13.41 -4.68
CA ILE A 50 15.33 12.42 -4.52
C ILE A 50 14.98 11.75 -5.87
N SER A 51 14.91 12.53 -6.96
CA SER A 51 14.65 11.96 -8.28
C SER A 51 15.79 11.06 -8.75
N GLU A 52 17.05 11.47 -8.55
CA GLU A 52 18.20 10.67 -8.96
C GLU A 52 18.36 9.39 -8.14
N ILE A 53 18.18 9.43 -6.81
CA ILE A 53 18.26 8.22 -5.97
C ILE A 53 17.09 7.26 -6.27
N TYR A 54 15.93 7.77 -6.67
CA TYR A 54 14.83 6.92 -7.13
C TYR A 54 15.10 6.30 -8.51
N LYS A 55 15.81 7.01 -9.40
CA LYS A 55 16.28 6.42 -10.67
C LYS A 55 17.28 5.29 -10.43
N GLU A 56 18.10 5.39 -9.40
CA GLU A 56 19.00 4.31 -8.96
C GLU A 56 18.21 3.06 -8.53
N LEU A 57 17.16 3.22 -7.71
CA LEU A 57 16.23 2.12 -7.40
C LEU A 57 15.64 1.50 -8.67
N SER A 58 15.16 2.34 -9.59
CA SER A 58 14.51 1.87 -10.81
C SER A 58 15.41 1.03 -11.72
N LYS A 59 16.70 1.40 -11.82
CA LYS A 59 17.65 0.76 -12.73
C LYS A 59 18.33 -0.46 -12.11
N ASN A 60 18.75 -0.33 -10.86
CA ASN A 60 19.73 -1.24 -10.27
C ASN A 60 19.17 -2.02 -9.07
N TYR A 61 18.10 -1.56 -8.41
CA TYR A 61 17.60 -2.21 -7.19
C TYR A 61 16.12 -1.89 -6.90
N ARG A 62 15.18 -2.60 -7.55
CA ARG A 62 13.74 -2.33 -7.37
C ARG A 62 13.23 -3.06 -6.14
N ASN A 63 13.39 -2.42 -5.00
CA ASN A 63 12.86 -2.90 -3.74
C ASN A 63 11.33 -2.75 -3.64
N GLU A 64 10.77 -3.25 -2.54
CA GLU A 64 9.35 -3.22 -2.26
C GLU A 64 8.74 -1.81 -2.33
N TYR A 65 9.46 -0.78 -1.85
CA TYR A 65 9.01 0.61 -1.95
C TYR A 65 8.83 1.03 -3.41
N PHE A 66 9.76 0.68 -4.30
CA PHE A 66 9.66 1.01 -5.71
C PHE A 66 8.39 0.43 -6.35
N TYR A 67 8.08 -0.84 -6.03
CA TYR A 67 6.86 -1.51 -6.49
C TYR A 67 5.60 -0.86 -5.92
N LYS A 68 5.54 -0.64 -4.60
CA LYS A 68 4.43 0.02 -3.90
C LYS A 68 4.15 1.41 -4.47
N ASN A 69 5.20 2.22 -4.64
CA ASN A 69 5.08 3.56 -5.20
C ASN A 69 4.66 3.56 -6.67
N THR A 70 5.19 2.63 -7.46
CA THR A 70 4.78 2.51 -8.87
C THR A 70 3.33 2.04 -8.98
N LEU A 71 2.92 1.08 -8.16
CA LEU A 71 1.55 0.56 -8.15
C LEU A 71 0.56 1.67 -7.80
N LEU A 72 0.81 2.41 -6.73
CA LEU A 72 -0.02 3.54 -6.33
C LEU A 72 -0.10 4.60 -7.43
N ASN A 73 1.04 5.04 -7.98
CA ASN A 73 1.02 6.04 -9.05
C ASN A 73 0.30 5.57 -10.31
N LYS A 74 0.56 4.34 -10.77
CA LYS A 74 -0.02 3.84 -12.03
C LYS A 74 -1.50 3.50 -11.89
N LEU A 75 -1.93 2.90 -10.77
CA LEU A 75 -3.32 2.52 -10.58
C LEU A 75 -4.16 3.67 -10.03
N LEU A 76 -3.78 4.25 -8.89
CA LEU A 76 -4.60 5.25 -8.21
C LEU A 76 -4.64 6.58 -8.98
N LEU A 77 -3.52 6.99 -9.60
CA LEU A 77 -3.41 8.29 -10.28
C LEU A 77 -3.43 8.20 -11.80
N GLY A 78 -3.07 7.04 -12.36
CA GLY A 78 -3.05 6.83 -13.81
C GLY A 78 -4.32 6.20 -14.39
N VAL A 79 -5.01 5.35 -13.61
CA VAL A 79 -6.22 4.63 -14.07
C VAL A 79 -7.47 5.13 -13.36
N HIS A 80 -7.34 5.43 -12.07
CA HIS A 80 -8.46 5.84 -11.22
C HIS A 80 -8.34 7.31 -10.80
N SER A 81 -9.34 7.77 -10.03
CA SER A 81 -9.32 9.07 -9.39
C SER A 81 -9.21 8.90 -7.87
N PRO A 82 -8.29 9.59 -7.19
CA PRO A 82 -8.24 9.59 -5.73
C PRO A 82 -9.48 10.21 -5.06
N ARG A 83 -10.38 10.87 -5.82
CA ARG A 83 -11.69 11.32 -5.31
C ARG A 83 -12.65 10.16 -5.06
N THR A 84 -12.55 9.10 -5.87
CA THR A 84 -13.51 7.98 -5.87
C THR A 84 -12.88 6.67 -5.40
N THR A 85 -11.55 6.64 -5.29
CA THR A 85 -10.76 5.46 -5.03
C THR A 85 -9.93 5.63 -3.77
N THR A 86 -9.98 4.63 -2.90
CA THR A 86 -9.18 4.56 -1.68
C THR A 86 -8.12 3.48 -1.83
N ALA A 87 -6.88 3.81 -1.53
CA ALA A 87 -5.83 2.82 -1.38
C ALA A 87 -5.60 2.54 0.11
N LEU A 88 -5.37 1.27 0.44
CA LEU A 88 -4.88 0.84 1.75
C LEU A 88 -3.55 0.12 1.54
N THR A 89 -2.72 0.10 2.57
CA THR A 89 -1.50 -0.69 2.59
C THR A 89 -1.42 -1.41 3.92
N GLU A 90 -0.69 -2.51 3.95
CA GLU A 90 -0.29 -3.14 5.19
C GLU A 90 -1.45 -3.68 6.06
N VAL A 91 -2.54 -4.10 5.42
CA VAL A 91 -3.74 -4.60 6.11
C VAL A 91 -3.55 -6.06 6.50
N SER A 92 -3.58 -6.35 7.80
CA SER A 92 -3.53 -7.73 8.30
C SER A 92 -4.80 -8.50 7.94
N VAL A 93 -4.64 -9.68 7.34
CA VAL A 93 -5.72 -10.60 6.99
C VAL A 93 -5.29 -12.01 7.42
N SER A 94 -6.00 -12.59 8.38
CA SER A 94 -5.65 -13.91 8.93
C SER A 94 -4.19 -13.90 9.43
N LYS A 95 -3.28 -14.70 8.84
CA LYS A 95 -1.86 -14.80 9.21
C LYS A 95 -0.93 -14.00 8.29
N SER A 96 -1.52 -13.29 7.33
CA SER A 96 -0.83 -12.58 6.27
C SER A 96 -1.11 -11.08 6.33
N LYS A 97 -0.31 -10.29 5.61
CA LYS A 97 -0.40 -8.83 5.59
C LYS A 97 -0.44 -8.37 4.14
N ALA A 98 -1.58 -7.89 3.69
CA ALA A 98 -1.79 -7.44 2.33
C ALA A 98 -0.95 -6.18 2.04
N ASP A 99 -0.09 -6.24 1.03
CA ASP A 99 0.82 -5.15 0.70
C ASP A 99 0.09 -3.88 0.27
N PHE A 100 -0.89 -4.04 -0.61
CA PHE A 100 -1.65 -2.94 -1.18
C PHE A 100 -3.06 -3.37 -1.53
N ILE A 101 -4.05 -2.52 -1.25
CA ILE A 101 -5.44 -2.75 -1.57
C ILE A 101 -5.98 -1.51 -2.26
N LEU A 102 -6.70 -1.69 -3.36
CA LEU A 102 -7.36 -0.60 -4.06
C LEU A 102 -8.86 -0.80 -4.05
N ILE A 103 -9.60 0.22 -3.59
CA ILE A 103 -11.05 0.17 -3.38
C ILE A 103 -11.72 1.22 -4.27
N ASN A 104 -12.42 0.77 -5.31
CA ASN A 104 -13.26 1.60 -6.18
C ASN A 104 -14.37 0.76 -6.81
N GLY A 105 -15.55 0.75 -6.17
CA GLY A 105 -16.65 -0.16 -6.52
C GLY A 105 -16.40 -1.63 -6.16
N LYS A 106 -15.13 -2.06 -6.13
CA LYS A 106 -14.64 -3.34 -5.60
C LYS A 106 -13.29 -3.14 -4.91
N ALA A 107 -12.93 -4.02 -3.99
CA ALA A 107 -11.60 -4.07 -3.39
C ALA A 107 -10.74 -5.14 -4.07
N ILE A 108 -9.57 -4.74 -4.57
CA ILE A 108 -8.57 -5.65 -5.13
C ILE A 108 -7.34 -5.61 -4.23
N VAL A 109 -6.95 -6.78 -3.72
CA VAL A 109 -5.67 -6.97 -3.04
C VAL A 109 -4.57 -7.18 -4.08
N TYR A 110 -3.44 -6.50 -3.89
CA TYR A 110 -2.24 -6.63 -4.69
C TYR A 110 -1.10 -7.09 -3.79
N GLU A 111 -0.73 -8.36 -3.91
CA GLU A 111 0.48 -8.92 -3.30
C GLU A 111 1.69 -8.61 -4.20
N ILE A 112 2.76 -8.07 -3.63
CA ILE A 112 3.95 -7.67 -4.37
C ILE A 112 5.02 -8.76 -4.22
N LYS A 113 5.55 -9.24 -5.34
CA LYS A 113 6.68 -10.18 -5.41
C LYS A 113 7.76 -9.60 -6.32
N THR A 114 8.70 -8.88 -5.70
CA THR A 114 9.84 -8.24 -6.35
C THR A 114 10.81 -9.29 -6.92
N GLU A 115 11.78 -8.85 -7.72
CA GLU A 115 12.87 -9.72 -8.19
C GLU A 115 13.74 -10.32 -7.06
N LEU A 116 13.64 -9.80 -5.83
CA LEU A 116 14.43 -10.23 -4.67
C LEU A 116 13.73 -11.29 -3.83
N ASP A 117 12.42 -11.52 -4.06
CA ASP A 117 11.59 -12.36 -3.21
C ASP A 117 11.63 -13.85 -3.61
N ASN A 118 11.44 -14.71 -2.61
CA ASN A 118 11.01 -16.08 -2.83
C ASN A 118 9.47 -16.18 -2.84
N PHE A 119 8.94 -17.32 -3.31
CA PHE A 119 7.49 -17.51 -3.48
C PHE A 119 6.89 -18.55 -2.53
N GLU A 120 7.64 -19.02 -1.53
CA GLU A 120 7.22 -20.10 -0.63
C GLU A 120 5.91 -19.76 0.09
N ARG A 121 5.76 -18.49 0.48
CA ARG A 121 4.58 -17.98 1.20
C ARG A 121 3.44 -17.53 0.30
N LEU A 122 3.64 -17.46 -1.01
CA LEU A 122 2.68 -16.82 -1.91
C LEU A 122 1.30 -17.48 -1.85
N LYS A 123 1.26 -18.82 -1.85
CA LYS A 123 -0.01 -19.56 -1.83
C LYS A 123 -0.80 -19.27 -0.55
N SER A 124 -0.18 -19.41 0.62
CA SER A 124 -0.86 -19.16 1.89
C SER A 124 -1.29 -17.71 2.06
N GLN A 125 -0.51 -16.76 1.54
CA GLN A 125 -0.90 -15.34 1.51
C GLN A 125 -2.15 -15.11 0.66
N VAL A 126 -2.18 -15.66 -0.56
CA VAL A 126 -3.35 -15.57 -1.44
C VAL A 126 -4.59 -16.20 -0.78
N ASP A 127 -4.45 -17.39 -0.20
CA ASP A 127 -5.53 -18.09 0.50
C ASP A 127 -6.03 -17.28 1.70
N ASP A 128 -5.13 -16.64 2.45
CA ASP A 128 -5.51 -15.74 3.55
C ASP A 128 -6.26 -14.51 3.05
N TYR A 129 -5.85 -13.90 1.94
CA TYR A 129 -6.52 -12.70 1.41
C TYR A 129 -7.94 -12.98 0.94
N TYR A 130 -8.18 -14.15 0.33
CA TYR A 130 -9.53 -14.56 -0.08
C TYR A 130 -10.50 -14.74 1.09
N LYS A 131 -10.02 -14.85 2.34
CA LYS A 131 -10.88 -14.86 3.53
C LYS A 131 -11.54 -13.52 3.83
N ALA A 132 -11.03 -12.42 3.28
CA ALA A 132 -11.57 -11.09 3.52
C ALA A 132 -11.82 -10.25 2.27
N PHE A 133 -11.26 -10.62 1.12
CA PHE A 133 -11.40 -9.87 -0.13
C PHE A 133 -11.64 -10.82 -1.29
N ASN A 134 -12.54 -10.44 -2.20
CA ASN A 134 -12.96 -11.33 -3.29
C ASN A 134 -12.20 -11.13 -4.61
N TYR A 135 -11.24 -10.20 -4.66
CA TYR A 135 -10.29 -10.07 -5.77
C TYR A 135 -8.86 -10.01 -5.25
N VAL A 136 -8.03 -10.92 -5.71
CA VAL A 136 -6.59 -10.95 -5.39
C VAL A 136 -5.78 -10.91 -6.68
N SER A 137 -4.71 -10.12 -6.68
CA SER A 137 -3.75 -10.01 -7.76
C SER A 137 -2.33 -10.09 -7.22
N VAL A 138 -1.42 -10.60 -8.04
CA VAL A 138 0.02 -10.58 -7.77
C VAL A 138 0.68 -9.60 -8.73
N VAL A 139 1.51 -8.72 -8.19
CA VAL A 139 2.38 -7.81 -8.95
C VAL A 139 3.79 -8.36 -8.89
N THR A 140 4.40 -8.60 -10.05
CA THR A 140 5.73 -9.20 -10.10
C THR A 140 6.60 -8.64 -11.22
N SER A 141 7.87 -9.04 -11.24
CA SER A 141 8.87 -8.66 -12.24
C SER A 141 8.81 -9.53 -13.50
N GLU A 142 9.43 -9.05 -14.58
CA GLU A 142 9.63 -9.84 -15.82
C GLU A 142 10.36 -11.15 -15.58
N SER A 143 11.36 -11.18 -14.70
CA SER A 143 12.12 -12.39 -14.40
C SER A 143 11.29 -13.45 -13.70
N ASN A 144 10.31 -13.03 -12.89
CA ASN A 144 9.54 -13.92 -12.02
C ASN A 144 8.21 -14.37 -12.66
N TYR A 145 7.81 -13.72 -13.76
CA TYR A 145 6.50 -13.92 -14.39
C TYR A 145 6.22 -15.39 -14.76
N LYS A 146 7.19 -16.10 -15.35
CA LYS A 146 6.98 -17.50 -15.78
C LYS A 146 6.67 -18.40 -14.57
N THR A 147 7.42 -18.25 -13.49
CA THR A 147 7.24 -19.01 -12.25
C THR A 147 5.90 -18.69 -11.60
N ILE A 148 5.57 -17.41 -11.43
CA ILE A 148 4.31 -16.95 -10.84
C ILE A 148 3.10 -17.42 -11.69
N LYS A 149 3.20 -17.33 -13.01
CA LYS A 149 2.15 -17.81 -13.92
C LYS A 149 1.90 -19.31 -13.76
N GLN A 150 2.95 -20.10 -13.60
CA GLN A 150 2.83 -21.55 -13.40
C GLN A 150 2.22 -21.87 -12.02
N MET A 151 2.70 -21.22 -10.95
CA MET A 151 2.19 -21.42 -9.59
C MET A 151 0.70 -21.04 -9.45
N LEU A 152 0.26 -20.03 -10.19
CA LEU A 152 -1.12 -19.52 -10.16
C LEU A 152 -1.97 -20.03 -11.34
N SER A 153 -1.52 -21.09 -12.02
CA SER A 153 -2.29 -21.69 -13.11
C SER A 153 -3.62 -22.22 -12.59
N GLY A 154 -4.71 -21.91 -13.30
CA GLY A 154 -6.07 -22.33 -12.91
C GLY A 154 -6.70 -21.56 -11.74
N SER A 155 -5.99 -20.64 -11.08
CA SER A 155 -6.57 -19.82 -10.00
C SER A 155 -7.37 -18.62 -10.54
N GLN A 156 -8.13 -17.94 -9.67
CA GLN A 156 -8.78 -16.66 -9.99
C GLN A 156 -7.87 -15.44 -9.83
N VAL A 157 -6.63 -15.66 -9.40
CA VAL A 157 -5.68 -14.58 -9.08
C VAL A 157 -5.23 -13.86 -10.35
N GLY A 158 -5.33 -12.52 -10.32
CA GLY A 158 -4.80 -11.65 -11.36
C GLY A 158 -3.28 -11.57 -11.35
N ILE A 159 -2.67 -11.24 -12.49
CA ILE A 159 -1.21 -11.08 -12.60
C ILE A 159 -0.90 -9.76 -13.30
N TYR A 160 -0.15 -8.92 -12.62
CA TYR A 160 0.40 -7.68 -13.15
C TYR A 160 1.92 -7.78 -13.21
N LEU A 161 2.47 -7.28 -14.30
CA LEU A 161 3.89 -7.30 -14.58
C LEU A 161 4.44 -5.88 -14.54
N LEU A 162 5.36 -5.61 -13.62
CA LEU A 162 6.15 -4.38 -13.65
C LEU A 162 7.32 -4.56 -14.62
N THR A 163 7.22 -3.92 -15.78
CA THR A 163 8.19 -4.09 -16.87
C THR A 163 9.51 -3.40 -16.57
N LYS A 164 10.57 -3.73 -17.31
CA LYS A 164 11.84 -2.98 -17.26
C LYS A 164 11.67 -1.50 -17.59
N ARG A 165 10.65 -1.13 -18.37
CA ARG A 165 10.29 0.25 -18.74
C ARG A 165 9.41 0.96 -17.69
N ASN A 166 9.27 0.39 -16.48
CA ASN A 166 8.44 0.92 -15.39
C ASN A 166 6.96 1.11 -15.76
N THR A 167 6.45 0.24 -16.63
CA THR A 167 5.02 0.16 -16.96
C THR A 167 4.38 -1.03 -16.26
N LEU A 168 3.11 -0.90 -15.90
CA LEU A 168 2.35 -1.97 -15.28
C LEU A 168 1.51 -2.68 -16.34
N SER A 169 1.95 -3.84 -16.80
CA SER A 169 1.23 -4.65 -17.79
C SER A 169 0.33 -5.67 -17.09
N LYS A 170 -0.99 -5.55 -17.29
CA LYS A 170 -1.95 -6.58 -16.86
C LYS A 170 -1.81 -7.80 -17.76
N LYS A 171 -1.36 -8.93 -17.21
CA LYS A 171 -1.19 -10.21 -17.94
C LYS A 171 -2.35 -11.17 -17.72
N LYS A 172 -2.99 -11.10 -16.56
CA LYS A 172 -4.20 -11.83 -16.22
C LYS A 172 -5.08 -10.94 -15.35
N GLN A 173 -6.37 -10.84 -15.69
CA GLN A 173 -7.33 -10.08 -14.89
C GLN A 173 -7.75 -10.92 -13.67
N PRO A 174 -7.82 -10.34 -12.45
CA PRO A 174 -8.40 -11.05 -11.32
C PRO A 174 -9.89 -11.28 -11.52
N MET A 175 -10.36 -12.46 -11.13
CA MET A 175 -11.77 -12.82 -11.12
C MET A 175 -12.31 -12.83 -9.69
N MET A 176 -13.62 -12.61 -9.56
CA MET A 176 -14.28 -12.60 -8.27
C MET A 176 -14.31 -14.01 -7.69
N ASP A 177 -13.99 -14.15 -6.41
CA ASP A 177 -14.18 -15.37 -5.65
C ASP A 177 -14.67 -15.03 -4.25
N ASN A 178 -15.93 -15.37 -3.97
CA ASN A 178 -16.55 -15.16 -2.65
C ASN A 178 -16.54 -16.44 -1.80
N SER A 179 -16.06 -17.57 -2.33
CA SER A 179 -16.23 -18.89 -1.71
C SER A 179 -15.50 -19.05 -0.38
N GLN A 180 -14.49 -18.20 -0.12
CA GLN A 180 -13.64 -18.27 1.07
C GLN A 180 -13.91 -17.15 2.08
N LEU A 181 -14.84 -16.22 1.81
CA LEU A 181 -15.10 -15.10 2.71
C LEU A 181 -15.51 -15.60 4.10
N ASP A 182 -14.83 -15.11 5.13
CA ASP A 182 -15.05 -15.44 6.53
C ASP A 182 -15.38 -14.15 7.30
N LEU A 183 -16.63 -14.05 7.78
CA LEU A 183 -17.10 -12.86 8.50
C LEU A 183 -16.31 -12.59 9.78
N ASN A 184 -15.74 -13.61 10.44
CA ASN A 184 -14.88 -13.39 11.61
C ASN A 184 -13.55 -12.75 11.22
N ILE A 185 -12.99 -13.12 10.07
CA ILE A 185 -11.75 -12.52 9.56
C ILE A 185 -12.02 -11.10 9.06
N ILE A 186 -13.13 -10.89 8.33
CA ILE A 186 -13.57 -9.57 7.88
C ILE A 186 -13.77 -8.64 9.07
N PHE A 187 -14.48 -9.09 10.11
CA PHE A 187 -14.75 -8.28 11.30
C PHE A 187 -13.46 -7.81 11.98
N LYS A 188 -12.44 -8.67 12.06
CA LYS A 188 -11.14 -8.34 12.66
C LYS A 188 -10.37 -7.24 11.93
N ILE A 189 -10.69 -6.95 10.67
CA ILE A 189 -10.07 -5.88 9.89
C ILE A 189 -10.68 -4.51 10.23
N LEU A 190 -11.95 -4.49 10.68
CA LEU A 190 -12.68 -3.27 11.02
C LEU A 190 -12.13 -2.64 12.31
N ARG A 191 -12.02 -1.31 12.29
CA ARG A 191 -11.78 -0.51 13.49
C ARG A 191 -13.08 -0.41 14.29
N LYS A 192 -12.98 -0.06 15.58
CA LYS A 192 -14.14 0.08 16.47
C LYS A 192 -15.29 0.89 15.88
N SER A 193 -14.99 2.11 15.46
CA SER A 193 -15.98 2.99 14.84
C SER A 193 -16.61 2.39 13.58
N GLU A 194 -15.85 1.61 12.81
CA GLU A 194 -16.32 1.06 11.53
C GLU A 194 -17.30 -0.10 11.74
N TYR A 195 -17.00 -1.05 12.64
CA TYR A 195 -17.97 -2.11 12.94
C TYR A 195 -19.20 -1.57 13.68
N GLU A 196 -19.04 -0.52 14.52
CA GLU A 196 -20.17 0.15 15.17
C GLU A 196 -21.08 0.80 14.15
N ASN A 197 -20.52 1.50 13.15
CA ASN A 197 -21.27 2.09 12.05
C ASN A 197 -22.05 1.02 11.28
N ILE A 198 -21.44 -0.12 10.97
CA ILE A 198 -22.10 -1.21 10.24
C ILE A 198 -23.27 -1.76 11.06
N ILE A 199 -23.05 -2.06 12.34
CA ILE A 199 -24.08 -2.60 13.24
C ILE A 199 -25.23 -1.60 13.40
N LEU A 200 -24.94 -0.32 13.59
CA LEU A 200 -25.96 0.74 13.65
C LEU A 200 -26.74 0.85 12.34
N THR A 201 -26.04 0.81 11.21
CA THR A 201 -26.67 0.91 9.88
C THR A 201 -27.62 -0.25 9.62
N TYR A 202 -27.22 -1.47 10.01
CA TYR A 202 -27.98 -2.68 9.73
C TYR A 202 -29.10 -2.94 10.75
N TYR A 203 -28.81 -2.79 12.05
CA TYR A 203 -29.74 -3.13 13.14
C TYR A 203 -30.45 -1.91 13.75
N GLY A 204 -29.99 -0.69 13.49
CA GLY A 204 -30.53 0.54 14.08
C GLY A 204 -30.07 0.83 15.52
N HIS A 205 -29.29 -0.06 16.13
CA HIS A 205 -28.81 0.08 17.51
C HIS A 205 -27.45 -0.62 17.72
N LEU A 206 -26.73 -0.23 18.77
CA LEU A 206 -25.57 -0.95 19.30
C LEU A 206 -25.99 -1.87 20.46
N PRO A 207 -25.22 -2.94 20.74
CA PRO A 207 -25.55 -3.82 21.85
C PRO A 207 -25.48 -3.11 23.20
N THR A 208 -26.48 -3.31 24.04
CA THR A 208 -26.52 -2.78 25.41
C THR A 208 -25.94 -3.82 26.37
N VAL A 209 -24.61 -3.94 26.39
CA VAL A 209 -23.85 -4.91 27.20
C VAL A 209 -22.67 -4.23 27.91
N SER A 210 -22.04 -4.94 28.85
CA SER A 210 -20.83 -4.44 29.52
C SER A 210 -19.67 -4.26 28.53
N GLN A 211 -18.72 -3.39 28.88
CA GLN A 211 -17.53 -3.14 28.05
C GLN A 211 -16.69 -4.40 27.81
N PHE A 212 -16.72 -5.35 28.75
CA PHE A 212 -16.04 -6.65 28.65
C PHE A 212 -16.64 -7.53 27.54
N ASN A 213 -17.97 -7.52 27.39
CA ASN A 213 -18.66 -8.34 26.39
C ASN A 213 -18.83 -7.64 25.03
N TYR A 214 -18.64 -6.33 24.98
CA TYR A 214 -19.00 -5.49 23.84
C TYR A 214 -18.43 -5.96 22.49
N TYR A 215 -17.12 -6.26 22.44
CA TYR A 215 -16.47 -6.70 21.20
C TYR A 215 -17.04 -8.04 20.70
N ASN A 216 -17.23 -9.00 21.60
CA ASN A 216 -17.76 -10.32 21.26
C ASN A 216 -19.20 -10.22 20.78
N THR A 217 -20.05 -9.45 21.48
CA THR A 217 -21.43 -9.22 21.05
C THR A 217 -21.51 -8.51 19.69
N CYS A 218 -20.65 -7.52 19.44
CA CYS A 218 -20.57 -6.88 18.11
C CYS A 218 -20.13 -7.87 17.02
N THR A 219 -19.18 -8.75 17.32
CA THR A 219 -18.73 -9.81 16.40
C THR A 219 -19.88 -10.74 16.06
N GLU A 220 -20.61 -11.22 17.07
CA GLU A 220 -21.78 -12.09 16.89
C GLU A 220 -22.88 -11.41 16.07
N MET A 221 -23.17 -10.13 16.33
CA MET A 221 -24.13 -9.36 15.55
C MET A 221 -23.69 -9.25 14.09
N PHE A 222 -22.43 -8.87 13.83
CA PHE A 222 -21.91 -8.77 12.46
C PHE A 222 -21.95 -10.12 11.72
N CYS A 223 -21.54 -11.22 12.38
CA CYS A 223 -21.53 -12.56 11.80
C CYS A 223 -22.93 -13.15 11.54
N LYS A 224 -24.00 -12.51 12.05
CA LYS A 224 -25.40 -12.86 11.74
C LYS A 224 -25.97 -12.13 10.52
N ILE A 225 -25.26 -11.14 9.99
CA ILE A 225 -25.63 -10.45 8.75
C ILE A 225 -25.35 -11.41 7.58
N ASP A 226 -26.18 -11.37 6.52
CA ASP A 226 -25.90 -12.10 5.29
C ASP A 226 -24.48 -11.77 4.78
N THR A 227 -23.73 -12.78 4.35
CA THR A 227 -22.31 -12.63 4.01
C THR A 227 -22.07 -11.55 2.97
N MET A 228 -22.92 -11.45 1.94
CA MET A 228 -22.73 -10.47 0.87
C MET A 228 -23.12 -9.07 1.32
N VAL A 229 -24.17 -8.94 2.13
CA VAL A 229 -24.54 -7.66 2.74
C VAL A 229 -23.45 -7.15 3.70
N ALA A 230 -22.94 -8.02 4.57
CA ALA A 230 -21.85 -7.70 5.49
C ALA A 230 -20.58 -7.29 4.74
N TYR A 231 -20.26 -8.01 3.66
CA TYR A 231 -19.13 -7.69 2.80
C TYR A 231 -19.28 -6.33 2.14
N GLU A 232 -20.46 -5.99 1.61
CA GLU A 232 -20.69 -4.68 1.00
C GLU A 232 -20.50 -3.55 2.02
N LEU A 233 -21.11 -3.67 3.20
CA LEU A 233 -20.97 -2.70 4.29
C LEU A 233 -19.51 -2.57 4.76
N PHE A 234 -18.77 -3.68 4.83
CA PHE A 234 -17.33 -3.70 5.11
C PHE A 234 -16.54 -2.87 4.09
N ILE A 235 -16.79 -3.07 2.79
CA ILE A 235 -16.10 -2.34 1.72
C ILE A 235 -16.45 -0.84 1.76
N GLN A 236 -17.69 -0.50 2.07
CA GLN A 236 -18.13 0.88 2.25
C GLN A 236 -17.38 1.58 3.40
N GLU A 237 -17.22 0.93 4.55
CA GLU A 237 -16.42 1.50 5.66
C GLU A 237 -14.94 1.64 5.30
N LEU A 238 -14.33 0.61 4.71
CA LEU A 238 -12.92 0.68 4.30
C LEU A 238 -12.65 1.80 3.30
N LYS A 239 -13.60 2.09 2.40
CA LYS A 239 -13.49 3.18 1.44
C LYS A 239 -13.36 4.55 2.13
N LYS A 240 -13.93 4.73 3.33
CA LYS A 240 -13.87 6.00 4.09
C LYS A 240 -12.49 6.27 4.71
N ARG A 241 -11.58 5.29 4.76
CA ARG A 241 -10.23 5.46 5.33
C ARG A 241 -9.32 6.39 4.52
N GLY A 242 -9.65 6.67 3.27
CA GLY A 242 -8.87 7.55 2.39
C GLY A 242 -9.25 9.01 2.58
N SER A 243 -8.31 9.83 3.02
CA SER A 243 -8.46 11.29 3.04
C SER A 243 -7.13 11.95 2.71
N ILE A 244 -7.03 12.56 1.53
CA ILE A 244 -5.87 13.34 1.11
C ILE A 244 -6.32 14.72 0.64
N ASP A 245 -5.50 15.74 0.93
CA ASP A 245 -5.64 17.05 0.30
C ASP A 245 -5.14 16.95 -1.15
N LEU A 246 -6.06 16.83 -2.11
CA LEU A 246 -5.72 16.51 -3.49
C LEU A 246 -4.85 17.55 -4.16
N ASP A 247 -5.05 18.83 -3.84
CA ASP A 247 -4.31 19.92 -4.45
C ASP A 247 -2.86 19.87 -3.98
N MET A 248 -2.64 19.74 -2.67
CA MET A 248 -1.28 19.58 -2.12
C MET A 248 -0.63 18.27 -2.54
N TYR A 249 -1.41 17.19 -2.63
CA TYR A 249 -0.91 15.87 -3.02
C TYR A 249 -0.47 15.82 -4.49
N ASN A 250 -1.12 16.59 -5.37
CA ASN A 250 -0.74 16.69 -6.78
C ASN A 250 0.63 17.35 -6.96
N GLU A 251 1.03 18.25 -6.07
CA GLU A 251 2.36 18.87 -6.08
C GLU A 251 3.49 17.94 -5.61
N ILE A 252 3.18 16.79 -5.00
CA ILE A 252 4.19 15.86 -4.51
C ILE A 252 4.90 15.14 -5.68
N PRO A 253 6.25 15.08 -5.69
CA PRO A 253 7.01 14.32 -6.68
C PRO A 253 6.60 12.85 -6.74
N TYR A 254 6.67 12.25 -7.93
CA TYR A 254 6.32 10.85 -8.17
C TYR A 254 6.96 9.90 -7.15
N GLU A 255 8.23 10.16 -6.84
CA GLU A 255 9.12 9.40 -5.98
C GLU A 255 8.65 9.31 -4.53
N LEU A 256 7.83 10.26 -4.05
CA LEU A 256 7.38 10.39 -2.66
C LEU A 256 5.88 10.17 -2.47
N LYS A 257 5.13 9.95 -3.56
CA LYS A 257 3.67 9.89 -3.53
C LYS A 257 3.13 8.77 -2.65
N PHE A 258 3.77 7.61 -2.59
CA PHE A 258 3.34 6.53 -1.71
C PHE A 258 3.46 6.89 -0.23
N LEU A 259 4.63 7.39 0.20
CA LEU A 259 4.84 7.77 1.60
C LEU A 259 3.83 8.84 2.02
N THR A 260 3.77 9.92 1.25
CA THR A 260 2.90 11.07 1.57
C THR A 260 1.41 10.68 1.60
N TYR A 261 0.97 9.74 0.76
CA TYR A 261 -0.41 9.24 0.76
C TYR A 261 -0.78 8.56 2.08
N PHE A 262 0.11 7.74 2.64
CA PHE A 262 -0.16 6.94 3.84
C PHE A 262 0.32 7.60 5.15
N MET A 263 0.89 8.81 5.08
CA MET A 263 1.42 9.51 6.26
C MET A 263 0.40 10.38 7.00
N ASN A 264 -0.81 10.58 6.45
CA ASN A 264 -1.82 11.51 6.98
C ASN A 264 -1.23 12.91 7.21
N MET A 265 -0.51 13.43 6.21
CA MET A 265 0.18 14.71 6.30
C MET A 265 -0.80 15.87 6.50
N ARG A 266 -0.49 16.77 7.42
CA ARG A 266 -1.20 18.04 7.59
C ARG A 266 -0.67 19.06 6.58
N LYS A 267 -1.42 20.15 6.36
CA LYS A 267 -0.98 21.27 5.49
C LYS A 267 0.41 21.81 5.86
N THR A 268 0.76 21.83 7.15
CA THR A 268 2.08 22.23 7.63
C THR A 268 3.18 21.29 7.15
N ASP A 269 2.91 19.99 7.12
CA ASP A 269 3.88 18.96 6.77
C ASP A 269 4.16 19.02 5.27
N TYR A 270 3.14 19.25 4.44
CA TYR A 270 3.31 19.50 3.00
C TYR A 270 4.17 20.74 2.72
N ARG A 271 3.96 21.84 3.47
CA ARG A 271 4.77 23.05 3.33
C ARG A 271 6.23 22.79 3.69
N LYS A 272 6.49 22.08 4.79
CA LYS A 272 7.84 21.67 5.21
C LYS A 272 8.52 20.83 4.12
N LEU A 273 7.81 19.84 3.57
CA LEU A 273 8.31 19.02 2.46
C LEU A 273 8.65 19.86 1.23
N LYS A 274 7.79 20.83 0.86
CA LYS A 274 8.05 21.74 -0.27
C LYS A 274 9.28 22.61 -0.05
N VAL A 275 9.53 23.06 1.18
CA VAL A 275 10.75 23.81 1.54
C VAL A 275 11.97 22.90 1.41
N PHE A 276 11.93 21.71 2.00
CA PHE A 276 13.01 20.72 1.92
C PHE A 276 13.40 20.41 0.48
N LEU A 277 12.42 20.08 -0.38
CA LEU A 277 12.67 19.73 -1.78
C LEU A 277 13.34 20.85 -2.59
N LYS A 278 13.14 22.11 -2.20
CA LYS A 278 13.73 23.28 -2.85
C LYS A 278 15.08 23.69 -2.25
N SER A 279 15.40 23.22 -1.04
CA SER A 279 16.64 23.56 -0.36
C SER A 279 17.82 22.77 -0.94
N LYS A 280 19.03 23.27 -0.72
CA LYS A 280 20.26 22.60 -1.20
C LYS A 280 20.57 21.40 -0.31
N PHE A 281 21.38 20.48 -0.81
CA PHE A 281 21.89 19.41 0.04
C PHE A 281 22.64 19.99 1.25
N GLY A 282 22.32 19.52 2.46
CA GLY A 282 22.95 19.96 3.70
C GLY A 282 22.53 21.35 4.22
N GLY A 283 21.50 21.99 3.64
CA GLY A 283 20.97 23.30 4.08
C GLY A 283 19.48 23.51 3.82
#